data_AF-A0A950GZB0-F1
#
_entry.id   AF-A0A950GZB0-F1
#
_cell.length_a   1.000
_cell.length_b   1.000
_cell.length_c   1.000
_cell.angle_alpha   90.00
_cell.angle_beta   90.00
_cell.angle_gamma   90.00
#
_symmetry.space_group_name_H-M   'P 1'
#
loop_
_entity.id
_entity.type
_entity.pdbx_description
1 polymer ?
#
loop_
_entity_poly.entity_id
_entity_poly.type
_entity_poly.pdbx_seq_one_letter_code
_entity_poly.pdbx_strand_id
1 'polypeptide(L)' 'VRVEVSDADERRPSVRWPDPAEPRGRGLQIVNALADRWGVEAWADGKVGKTVWFMVELDRSEVRVEGEA' A
#
# COMPACT_ATOMS: atom_id res chain seq x y z
N VAL A 1 -4.21 5.88 10.37
CA VAL A 1 -4.41 6.52 9.04
C VAL A 1 -4.90 5.48 8.05
N ARG A 2 -5.82 5.85 7.15
CA ARG A 2 -6.26 5.02 6.03
C ARG A 2 -5.77 5.62 4.72
N VAL A 3 -5.19 4.80 3.86
CA VAL A 3 -4.71 5.18 2.52
C VAL A 3 -5.42 4.32 1.49
N GLU A 4 -5.81 4.94 0.38
CA GLU A 4 -6.55 4.31 -0.70
C GLU A 4 -5.94 4.71 -2.05
N VAL A 5 -5.78 3.73 -2.94
CA VAL A 5 -5.32 3.95 -4.31
C VAL A 5 -6.29 3.23 -5.24
N SER A 6 -6.88 4.00 -6.14
CA SER A 6 -7.88 3.53 -7.09
C SER A 6 -7.36 3.59 -8.51
N ASP A 7 -7.66 2.57 -9.30
CA ASP A 7 -7.33 2.52 -10.71
C ASP A 7 -8.41 1.75 -11.49
N ALA A 8 -8.51 2.01 -12.80
CA ALA A 8 -9.55 1.44 -13.66
C ALA A 8 -9.25 0.02 -14.16
N ASP A 9 -8.21 -0.65 -13.64
CA ASP A 9 -7.89 -2.03 -13.96
C ASP A 9 -8.57 -2.98 -12.98
N GLU A 10 -9.42 -3.87 -13.49
CA GLU A 10 -10.14 -4.87 -12.70
C GLU A 10 -9.26 -5.98 -12.12
N ARG A 11 -8.03 -6.14 -12.63
CA ARG A 11 -7.14 -7.22 -12.18
C ARG A 11 -6.74 -7.00 -10.73
N ARG A 12 -7.06 -7.98 -9.88
CA ARG A 12 -6.58 -7.99 -8.49
C ARG A 12 -5.05 -8.00 -8.47
N PRO A 13 -4.41 -7.14 -7.67
CA PRO A 13 -2.97 -7.13 -7.57
C PRO A 13 -2.51 -8.37 -6.78
N SER A 14 -1.35 -8.89 -7.12
CA SER A 14 -0.72 -10.01 -6.42
C SER A 14 0.58 -9.55 -5.77
N VAL A 15 0.89 -10.09 -4.59
CA VAL A 15 2.21 -9.93 -3.99
C VAL A 15 3.22 -10.59 -4.93
N ARG A 16 4.23 -9.83 -5.35
CA ARG A 16 5.33 -10.30 -6.20
C ARG A 16 6.62 -10.37 -5.42
N TRP A 17 7.55 -11.19 -5.90
CA TRP A 17 8.93 -11.31 -5.39
C TRP A 17 9.91 -10.92 -6.50
N PRO A 18 10.02 -9.62 -6.82
CA PRO A 18 10.89 -9.15 -7.88
C PRO A 18 12.38 -9.33 -7.52
N ASP A 19 13.24 -9.46 -8.52
CA ASP A 19 14.70 -9.47 -8.34
C ASP A 19 15.18 -8.17 -7.68
N PRO A 20 16.24 -8.17 -6.84
CA PRO A 20 16.79 -6.97 -6.21
C PRO A 20 17.03 -5.79 -7.15
N ALA A 21 17.42 -6.02 -8.41
CA ALA A 21 17.68 -4.97 -9.39
C ALA A 21 16.41 -4.48 -10.13
N GLU A 22 15.28 -5.16 -10.01
CA GLU A 22 14.04 -4.71 -10.64
C GLU A 22 13.56 -3.38 -10.02
N PRO A 23 13.23 -2.36 -10.83
CA PRO A 23 12.87 -1.04 -10.31
C PRO A 23 11.45 -0.96 -9.70
N ARG A 24 10.64 -2.02 -9.78
CA ARG A 24 9.20 -2.00 -9.42
C ARG A 24 8.77 -3.31 -8.74
N GLY A 25 7.55 -3.34 -8.22
CA GLY A 25 6.89 -4.58 -7.76
C GLY A 25 6.92 -4.86 -6.26
N ARG A 26 7.61 -4.03 -5.46
CA ARG A 26 7.69 -4.18 -4.00
C ARG A 26 6.53 -3.55 -3.23
N GLY A 27 5.70 -2.74 -3.87
CA GLY A 27 4.65 -1.96 -3.20
C GLY A 27 3.75 -2.81 -2.31
N LEU A 28 3.23 -3.94 -2.83
CA LEU A 28 2.40 -4.83 -2.01
C LEU A 28 3.17 -5.60 -0.93
N GLN A 29 4.47 -5.87 -1.11
CA GLN A 29 5.29 -6.45 -0.04
C GLN A 29 5.41 -5.47 1.13
N ILE A 30 5.66 -4.20 0.82
CA ILE A 30 5.74 -3.12 1.82
C ILE A 30 4.41 -2.98 2.55
N VAL A 31 3.29 -2.91 1.82
CA VAL A 31 1.95 -2.84 2.44
C VAL A 31 1.69 -4.06 3.32
N ASN A 32 1.98 -5.27 2.84
CA ASN A 32 1.75 -6.50 3.60
C ASN A 32 2.61 -6.59 4.86
N ALA A 33 3.80 -6.00 4.87
CA ALA A 33 4.71 -6.02 6.00
C ALA A 33 4.40 -4.93 7.04
N LEU A 34 3.89 -3.77 6.62
CA LEU A 34 3.78 -2.57 7.46
C LEU A 34 2.35 -2.21 7.86
N ALA A 35 1.33 -2.64 7.12
CA ALA A 35 -0.06 -2.28 7.41
C ALA A 35 -0.66 -3.19 8.47
N ASP A 36 -1.47 -2.63 9.36
CA ASP A 36 -2.26 -3.39 10.34
C ASP A 36 -3.31 -4.26 9.64
N ARG A 37 -3.89 -3.69 8.57
CA ARG A 37 -4.81 -4.38 7.68
C ARG A 37 -4.83 -3.71 6.32
N TRP A 38 -5.02 -4.52 5.30
CA TRP A 38 -5.14 -4.06 3.93
C TRP A 38 -6.10 -4.97 3.14
N GLY A 39 -6.57 -4.48 2.01
CA GLY A 39 -7.53 -5.20 1.18
C GLY A 39 -7.65 -4.62 -0.21
N VAL A 40 -8.48 -5.27 -1.03
CA VAL A 40 -8.80 -4.86 -2.39
C VAL A 40 -10.32 -4.94 -2.56
N GLU A 41 -10.90 -3.81 -2.95
CA GLU A 41 -12.33 -3.65 -3.22
C GLU A 41 -12.53 -3.36 -4.70
N ALA A 42 -13.47 -4.05 -5.34
CA ALA A 42 -13.89 -3.71 -6.70
C ALA A 42 -14.83 -2.51 -6.65
N TRP A 43 -14.87 -1.70 -7.70
CA TRP A 43 -15.83 -0.61 -7.79
C TRP A 43 -17.27 -1.14 -7.91
N ALA A 44 -18.22 -0.43 -7.30
CA ALA A 44 -19.64 -0.78 -7.31
C ALA A 44 -20.35 -0.32 -8.61
N ASP A 45 -21.63 -0.67 -8.74
CA ASP A 45 -22.55 -0.17 -9.76
C ASP A 45 -22.10 -0.43 -11.22
N GLY A 46 -21.47 -1.59 -11.45
CA GLY A 46 -21.04 -2.01 -12.79
C GLY A 46 -19.83 -1.25 -13.34
N LYS A 47 -19.15 -0.45 -12.51
CA LYS A 47 -17.92 0.23 -12.92
C LYS A 47 -16.73 -0.73 -12.90
N VAL A 48 -15.86 -0.60 -13.89
CA VAL A 48 -14.62 -1.39 -14.00
C VAL A 48 -13.49 -0.68 -13.26
N GLY A 49 -12.89 -1.37 -12.30
CA GLY A 49 -11.76 -0.87 -11.54
C GLY A 49 -11.72 -1.45 -10.14
N LYS A 50 -10.68 -1.06 -9.40
CA LYS A 50 -10.45 -1.50 -8.02
C LYS A 50 -9.85 -0.38 -7.17
N THR A 51 -9.96 -0.56 -5.87
CA THR A 51 -9.28 0.24 -4.85
C THR A 51 -8.49 -0.70 -3.95
N VAL A 52 -7.18 -0.48 -3.88
CA VAL A 52 -6.34 -1.07 -2.85
C VAL A 52 -6.33 -0.13 -1.66
N TRP A 53 -6.61 -0.64 -0.47
CA TRP A 53 -6.61 0.16 0.74
C TRP A 53 -5.74 -0.49 1.81
N PHE A 54 -5.17 0.34 2.69
CA PHE A 54 -4.49 -0.14 3.89
C PHE A 54 -4.64 0.85 5.06
N MET A 55 -4.47 0.33 6.27
CA MET A 55 -4.46 1.11 7.50
C MET A 55 -3.13 0.95 8.22
N VAL A 56 -2.66 2.05 8.80
CA VAL A 56 -1.46 2.11 9.64
C VAL A 56 -1.77 2.95 10.87
N GLU A 57 -1.55 2.40 12.06
CA GLU A 57 -1.52 3.16 13.31
C GLU A 57 -0.29 4.07 13.31
N LEU A 58 -0.50 5.37 13.48
CA LEU A 58 0.60 6.31 13.63
C LEU A 58 0.87 6.48 15.11
N ASP A 59 2.06 6.07 15.55
CA ASP A 59 2.57 6.54 16.82
C ASP A 59 2.77 8.06 16.72
N ARG A 60 2.27 8.78 17.72
CA ARG A 60 2.44 10.24 17.83
C ARG A 60 3.73 10.62 18.55
N SER A 61 4.65 9.70 18.78
CA SER A 61 5.98 10.03 19.28
C SER A 61 6.65 11.06 18.36
N GLU A 62 7.00 12.22 18.90
CA GLU A 62 7.75 13.25 18.17
C GLU A 62 9.07 12.67 17.66
N VAL A 63 9.32 12.81 16.36
CA VAL A 63 10.62 12.48 15.76
C VAL A 63 11.63 13.50 16.25
N ARG A 64 12.49 13.10 17.19
CA ARG A 64 13.69 13.86 17.53
C ARG A 64 14.70 13.67 16.41
N VAL A 65 14.89 14.71 15.59
CA VAL A 65 16.06 14.79 14.71
C VAL A 65 17.22 15.19 15.61
N GLU A 66 18.03 14.22 16.05
CA GLU A 66 19.31 14.53 16.69
C GLU A 66 20.23 15.10 15.62
N GLY A 67 20.73 16.31 15.88
CA GLY A 67 21.50 17.12 14.96
C GLY A 67 22.81 16.48 14.55
N GLU A 68 23.13 16.66 13.27
CA GLU A 68 24.41 16.42 12.64
C GLU A 68 25.51 17.24 13.33
N ALA A 69 26.62 16.59 13.68
CA ALA A 69 27.84 17.22 14.18
C ALA A 69 28.89 17.30 13.08
#